data_AF-A0AAN8G782-F1
#
_entry.id   AF-A0AAN8G782-F1
#
_cell.length_a   1.000
_cell.length_b   1.000
_cell.length_c   1.000
_cell.angle_alpha   90.00
_cell.angle_beta   90.00
_cell.angle_gamma   90.00
#
_symmetry.space_group_name_H-M   'P 1'
#
loop_
_entity.id
_entity.type
_entity.pdbx_description
1 polymer ?
#
loop_
_entity_poly.entity_id
_entity_poly.type
_entity_poly.pdbx_seq_one_letter_code
_entity_poly.pdbx_strand_id
1 'polypeptide(L)'
;MHVGFVSKFHFSGIVFSSGKLWKEQRKFALETLREFGFGRTVLEDKILEEIGYFVEVIGHHNGKAFNMRRLTQASVSNVISSIVYGQRFDYGDPVFKDFVERVDENFAVKH
;
A
#
# COMPACT_ATOMS: atom_id res chain seq x y z
N MET A 1 48.11 0.39 -2.88
CA MET A 1 46.97 0.80 -3.74
C MET A 1 45.69 0.38 -3.05
N HIS A 2 44.97 1.36 -2.46
CA HIS A 2 43.64 1.17 -1.91
C HIS A 2 42.63 0.96 -3.03
N VAL A 3 41.77 -0.04 -2.89
CA VAL A 3 40.29 -0.01 -3.02
C VAL A 3 39.82 -1.45 -2.83
N GLY A 4 38.87 -1.82 -1.99
CA GLY A 4 37.87 -1.08 -1.25
C GLY A 4 36.79 -2.12 -0.94
N PHE A 5 36.68 -2.48 0.33
CA PHE A 5 35.63 -3.35 0.86
C PHE A 5 34.29 -2.63 0.64
N VAL A 6 33.56 -2.98 -0.42
CA VAL A 6 32.14 -2.63 -0.53
C VAL A 6 31.38 -3.92 -0.32
N SER A 7 31.05 -4.18 0.96
CA SER A 7 29.90 -4.98 1.31
C SER A 7 28.72 -4.48 0.47
N LYS A 8 28.33 -5.25 -0.56
CA LYS A 8 27.08 -5.03 -1.29
C LYS A 8 25.95 -5.24 -0.30
N PHE A 9 25.50 -4.16 0.33
CA PHE A 9 24.16 -4.15 0.89
C PHE A 9 23.20 -4.41 -0.28
N HIS A 10 22.65 -5.62 -0.35
CA HIS A 10 21.73 -6.03 -1.40
C HIS A 10 20.34 -5.48 -1.06
N PHE A 11 20.20 -4.17 -1.17
CA PHE A 11 18.90 -3.52 -1.04
C PHE A 11 17.96 -4.06 -2.12
N SER A 12 16.81 -4.57 -1.70
CA SER A 12 15.83 -5.26 -2.55
C SER A 12 14.57 -4.41 -2.71
N GLY A 13 13.83 -4.65 -3.79
CA GLY A 13 12.58 -3.96 -4.08
C GLY A 13 12.81 -2.60 -4.75
N ILE A 14 11.74 -2.03 -5.28
CA ILE A 14 11.79 -0.82 -6.12
C ILE A 14 12.20 0.42 -5.32
N VAL A 15 11.96 0.42 -4.00
CA VAL A 15 12.25 1.58 -3.12
C VAL A 15 13.74 1.66 -2.76
N PHE A 16 14.38 0.54 -2.47
CA PHE A 16 15.73 0.53 -1.90
C PHE A 16 16.81 0.02 -2.87
N SER A 17 16.44 -0.76 -3.89
CA SER A 17 17.42 -1.28 -4.86
C SER A 17 17.94 -0.19 -5.80
N SER A 18 19.09 -0.45 -6.43
CA SER A 18 19.70 0.45 -7.40
C SER A 18 20.29 -0.30 -8.60
N GLY A 19 20.68 0.43 -9.64
CA GLY A 19 21.33 -0.13 -10.83
C GLY A 19 20.41 -1.04 -11.65
N LYS A 20 20.94 -2.17 -12.12
CA LYS A 20 20.22 -3.10 -13.00
C LYS A 20 19.00 -3.73 -12.31
N LEU A 21 19.13 -4.13 -11.04
CA LEU A 21 18.06 -4.76 -10.27
C LEU A 21 16.83 -3.85 -10.16
N TRP A 22 17.04 -2.57 -9.84
CA TRP A 22 15.97 -1.58 -9.76
C TRP A 22 15.24 -1.41 -11.11
N LYS A 23 15.98 -1.34 -12.22
CA LYS A 23 15.38 -1.20 -13.56
C LYS A 23 14.50 -2.38 -13.91
N GLU A 24 14.95 -3.60 -13.62
CA GLU A 24 14.20 -4.83 -13.88
C GLU A 24 12.94 -4.92 -13.00
N GLN A 25 13.07 -4.67 -11.70
CA GLN A 25 11.93 -4.70 -10.75
C GLN A 25 10.90 -3.62 -11.07
N ARG A 26 11.34 -2.40 -11.40
CA ARG A 26 10.44 -1.30 -11.79
C ARG A 26 9.68 -1.62 -13.07
N LYS A 27 10.36 -2.16 -14.09
CA LYS A 27 9.72 -2.55 -15.35
C LYS A 27 8.65 -3.60 -15.10
N PHE A 28 9.02 -4.68 -14.40
CA PHE A 28 8.11 -5.77 -14.07
C PHE A 28 6.86 -5.26 -13.33
N ALA A 29 7.02 -4.50 -12.24
CA ALA A 29 5.88 -4.02 -11.47
C ALA A 29 4.96 -3.08 -12.27
N LEU A 30 5.50 -2.21 -13.13
CA LEU A 30 4.68 -1.33 -13.97
C LEU A 30 3.89 -2.11 -15.02
N GLU A 31 4.47 -3.16 -15.60
CA GLU A 31 3.79 -4.05 -16.53
C GLU A 31 2.66 -4.80 -15.82
N THR A 32 2.95 -5.43 -14.68
CA THR A 32 1.95 -6.15 -13.86
C THR A 32 0.82 -5.23 -13.39
N LEU A 33 1.12 -4.02 -12.91
CA LEU A 33 0.08 -3.08 -12.48
C LEU A 33 -0.85 -2.69 -13.64
N ARG A 34 -0.31 -2.48 -14.85
CA ARG A 34 -1.11 -2.19 -16.04
C ARG A 34 -2.00 -3.36 -16.44
N GLU A 35 -1.53 -4.59 -16.28
CA GLU A 35 -2.31 -5.81 -16.50
C GLU A 35 -3.46 -5.93 -15.49
N PHE A 36 -3.23 -5.54 -14.23
CA PHE A 36 -4.26 -5.46 -13.18
C PHE A 36 -5.18 -4.24 -13.30
N GLY A 37 -5.10 -3.48 -14.39
CA GLY A 37 -6.01 -2.38 -14.68
C GLY A 37 -5.62 -1.04 -14.06
N PHE A 38 -4.38 -0.89 -13.57
CA PHE A 38 -3.84 0.41 -13.21
C PHE A 38 -3.87 1.36 -14.42
N GLY A 39 -4.49 2.53 -14.26
CA GLY A 39 -4.72 3.48 -15.37
C GLY A 39 -5.89 3.10 -16.30
N ARG A 40 -6.75 2.17 -15.88
CA ARG A 40 -8.02 1.82 -16.52
C ARG A 40 -9.18 1.95 -15.53
N THR A 41 -10.41 1.77 -16.01
CA THR A 41 -11.64 1.81 -15.21
C THR A 41 -11.66 0.79 -14.06
N VAL A 42 -10.94 -0.33 -14.17
CA VAL A 42 -10.88 -1.36 -13.11
C VAL A 42 -10.35 -0.81 -11.78
N LEU A 43 -9.36 0.09 -11.81
CA LEU A 43 -8.88 0.73 -10.58
C LEU A 43 -9.92 1.68 -9.99
N GLU A 44 -10.63 2.41 -10.86
CA GLU A 44 -11.73 3.29 -10.46
C GLU A 44 -12.86 2.49 -9.80
N ASP A 45 -13.24 1.34 -10.37
CA ASP A 45 -14.25 0.45 -9.80
C ASP A 45 -13.85 0.00 -8.39
N LYS A 46 -12.56 -0.32 -8.16
CA LYS A 46 -12.05 -0.69 -6.84
C LYS A 46 -12.05 0.46 -5.84
N ILE A 47 -11.78 1.67 -6.29
CA ILE A 47 -11.86 2.87 -5.45
C ILE A 47 -13.33 3.15 -5.08
N LEU A 48 -14.25 3.08 -6.04
CA LEU A 48 -15.67 3.30 -5.83
C LEU A 48 -16.27 2.24 -4.90
N GLU A 49 -15.88 0.98 -5.08
CA GLU A 49 -16.23 -0.11 -4.17
C GLU A 49 -15.78 0.21 -2.72
N GLU A 50 -14.52 0.62 -2.54
CA GLU A 50 -13.99 0.95 -1.21
C GLU A 50 -14.64 2.21 -0.59
N ILE A 51 -15.02 3.20 -1.40
CA ILE A 51 -15.77 4.37 -0.94
C ILE A 51 -17.11 3.96 -0.31
N GLY A 52 -17.78 2.94 -0.87
CA GLY A 52 -19.02 2.40 -0.29
C GLY A 52 -18.83 1.95 1.15
N TYR A 53 -17.83 1.10 1.40
CA TYR A 53 -17.48 0.65 2.75
C TYR A 53 -17.00 1.78 3.66
N PHE A 54 -16.23 2.72 3.11
CA PHE A 54 -15.71 3.87 3.87
C PHE A 54 -16.86 4.72 4.43
N VAL A 55 -17.86 5.05 3.61
CA VAL A 55 -19.02 5.85 4.02
C VAL A 55 -19.89 5.08 5.01
N GLU A 56 -20.05 3.76 4.86
CA GLU A 56 -20.78 2.92 5.80
C GLU A 56 -20.17 3.00 7.22
N VAL A 57 -18.84 2.90 7.34
CA VAL A 57 -18.15 3.01 8.64
C VAL A 57 -18.33 4.39 9.25
N ILE A 58 -18.26 5.46 8.45
CA ILE A 58 -18.56 6.82 8.92
C ILE A 58 -19.98 6.91 9.46
N GLY A 59 -20.95 6.31 8.76
CA GLY A 59 -22.35 6.24 9.19
C GLY A 59 -22.48 5.56 10.56
N HIS A 60 -21.79 4.44 10.79
CA HIS A 60 -21.81 3.71 12.06
C HIS A 60 -21.27 4.50 13.26
N HIS A 61 -20.41 5.50 13.03
CA HIS A 61 -19.95 6.38 14.10
C HIS A 61 -21.04 7.32 14.65
N ASN A 62 -22.18 7.48 13.96
CA ASN A 62 -23.35 8.24 14.44
C ASN A 62 -22.99 9.63 15.00
N GLY A 63 -22.11 10.35 14.31
CA GLY A 63 -21.66 11.70 14.69
C GLY A 63 -20.67 11.76 15.87
N LYS A 64 -20.26 10.61 16.43
CA LYS A 64 -19.21 10.56 17.46
C LYS A 64 -17.85 10.84 16.84
N ALA A 65 -16.96 11.45 17.63
CA ALA A 65 -15.58 11.65 17.21
C ALA A 65 -14.87 10.30 17.01
N PHE A 66 -14.15 10.18 15.90
CA PHE A 66 -13.30 9.04 15.59
C PHE A 66 -12.07 9.50 14.79
N ASN A 67 -11.08 8.63 14.68
CA ASN A 67 -9.85 8.95 13.98
C ASN A 67 -10.02 8.74 12.46
N MET A 68 -10.33 9.82 11.74
CA MET A 68 -10.49 9.80 10.28
C MET A 68 -9.19 9.40 9.55
N ARG A 69 -8.02 9.80 10.05
CA ARG A 69 -6.72 9.42 9.46
C ARG A 69 -6.56 7.90 9.42
N ARG A 70 -6.89 7.21 10.52
CA ARG A 70 -6.81 5.73 10.60
C ARG A 70 -7.75 5.06 9.59
N LEU A 71 -8.98 5.55 9.46
CA LEU A 71 -9.94 5.02 8.49
C LEU A 71 -9.46 5.22 7.05
N THR A 72 -8.96 6.42 6.72
CA THR A 72 -8.40 6.71 5.39
C THR A 72 -7.20 5.82 5.08
N GLN A 73 -6.30 5.61 6.04
CA GLN A 73 -5.12 4.74 5.85
C GLN A 73 -5.53 3.28 5.61
N ALA A 74 -6.50 2.78 6.37
CA ALA A 74 -7.04 1.44 6.17
C ALA A 74 -7.73 1.31 4.80
N SER A 75 -8.50 2.31 4.39
CA SER A 75 -9.17 2.35 3.09
C SER A 75 -8.19 2.32 1.92
N VAL A 76 -7.17 3.19 1.94
CA VAL A 76 -6.11 3.19 0.92
C VAL A 76 -5.37 1.84 0.88
N SER A 77 -5.09 1.26 2.05
CA SER A 77 -4.45 -0.05 2.15
C SER A 77 -5.32 -1.16 1.58
N ASN A 78 -6.64 -1.07 1.71
CA ASN A 78 -7.60 -2.01 1.10
C ASN A 78 -7.65 -1.90 -0.42
N VAL A 79 -7.62 -0.68 -0.98
CA VAL A 79 -7.53 -0.51 -2.44
C VAL A 79 -6.26 -1.19 -2.97
N ILE A 80 -5.11 -0.95 -2.34
CA ILE A 80 -3.84 -1.60 -2.72
C ILE A 80 -3.94 -3.12 -2.54
N SER A 81 -4.48 -3.58 -1.42
CA SER A 81 -4.67 -5.01 -1.12
C SER A 81 -5.55 -5.70 -2.16
N SER A 82 -6.62 -5.03 -2.62
CA SER A 82 -7.50 -5.57 -3.64
C SER A 82 -6.80 -5.76 -4.98
N ILE A 83 -5.79 -4.93 -5.29
CA ILE A 83 -4.99 -5.03 -6.52
C ILE A 83 -3.92 -6.12 -6.37
N VAL A 84 -3.23 -6.16 -5.23
CA VAL A 84 -2.08 -7.06 -5.01
C VAL A 84 -2.51 -8.48 -4.64
N TYR A 85 -3.53 -8.61 -3.79
CA TYR A 85 -4.02 -9.89 -3.26
C TYR A 85 -5.36 -10.32 -3.88
N GLY A 86 -5.99 -9.47 -4.70
CA GLY A 86 -7.30 -9.77 -5.30
C GLY A 86 -8.47 -9.64 -4.32
N GLN A 87 -8.24 -9.23 -3.08
CA GLN A 87 -9.27 -9.13 -2.04
C GLN A 87 -9.05 -7.95 -1.08
N ARG A 88 -10.15 -7.47 -0.50
CA ARG A 88 -10.16 -6.50 0.59
C ARG A 88 -10.20 -7.22 1.94
N PHE A 89 -9.79 -6.52 2.98
CA PHE A 89 -9.89 -6.97 4.37
C PHE A 89 -10.95 -6.18 5.12
N ASP A 90 -11.53 -6.82 6.13
CA ASP A 90 -12.49 -6.16 7.01
C ASP A 90 -11.77 -5.11 7.88
N TYR A 91 -12.40 -3.94 8.08
CA TYR A 91 -11.82 -2.89 8.92
C TYR A 91 -11.66 -3.31 10.38
N GLY A 92 -12.40 -4.32 10.84
CA GLY A 92 -12.32 -4.94 12.15
C GLY A 92 -11.20 -5.96 12.30
N ASP A 93 -10.66 -6.49 11.20
CA ASP A 93 -9.66 -7.57 11.20
C ASP A 93 -8.39 -7.14 11.96
N PRO A 94 -8.00 -7.86 13.04
CA PRO A 94 -6.84 -7.50 13.84
C PRO A 94 -5.52 -7.61 13.06
N VAL A 95 -5.39 -8.56 12.14
CA VAL A 95 -4.19 -8.74 11.33
C VAL A 95 -4.04 -7.58 10.35
N PHE A 96 -5.14 -7.17 9.73
CA PHE A 96 -5.14 -6.03 8.81
C PHE A 96 -4.85 -4.71 9.53
N LYS A 97 -5.44 -4.49 10.71
CA LYS A 97 -5.13 -3.30 11.53
C LYS A 97 -3.64 -3.22 11.87
N ASP A 98 -3.07 -4.32 12.33
CA ASP A 98 -1.65 -4.42 12.70
C ASP A 98 -0.74 -4.21 11.45
N PHE A 99 -1.17 -4.71 10.29
CA PHE A 99 -0.50 -4.40 9.02
C PHE A 99 -0.52 -2.90 8.68
N VAL A 100 -1.69 -2.25 8.74
CA VAL A 100 -1.84 -0.82 8.44
C VAL A 100 -1.04 0.05 9.42
N GLU A 101 -1.04 -0.30 10.70
CA GLU A 101 -0.25 0.40 11.74
C GLU A 101 1.25 0.29 11.46
N ARG A 102 1.75 -0.92 11.16
CA ARG A 102 3.16 -1.11 10.78
C ARG A 102 3.54 -0.38 9.51
N VAL A 103 2.64 -0.28 8.54
CA VAL A 103 2.86 0.51 7.33
C VAL A 103 2.99 2.00 7.70
N ASP A 104 2.10 2.53 8.54
CA ASP A 104 2.16 3.92 9.00
C ASP A 104 3.47 4.23 9.73
N GLU A 105 3.92 3.34 10.63
CA GLU A 105 5.19 3.49 11.34
C GLU A 105 6.41 3.49 10.41
N ASN A 106 6.39 2.67 9.36
CA ASN A 106 7.49 2.61 8.38
C ASN A 106 7.56 3.86 7.49
N PHE A 107 6.42 4.51 7.22
CA PHE A 107 6.36 5.75 6.44
C PHE A 107 6.47 7.02 7.30
N ALA A 108 6.27 6.91 8.62
CA ALA A 108 6.55 7.99 9.55
C ALA A 108 8.06 8.28 9.53
N VAL A 109 8.44 9.37 8.87
CA VAL A 109 9.81 9.87 8.89
C VAL A 109 10.16 10.17 10.34
N LYS A 110 11.01 9.32 10.94
CA LYS A 110 11.67 9.64 12.20
C LYS A 110 12.68 10.75 11.89
N HIS A 111 12.36 11.97 12.30
CA HIS A 111 13.32 13.06 12.39
C HIS A 111 14.41 12.73 13.41
#